data_AF-A0A538PI44-F1
#
_entry.id   AF-A0A538PI44-F1
#
_cell.length_a   1.000
_cell.length_b   1.000
_cell.length_c   1.000
_cell.angle_alpha   90.00
_cell.angle_beta   90.00
_cell.angle_gamma   90.00
#
_symmetry.space_group_name_H-M   'P 1'
#
loop_
_entity.id
_entity.type
_entity.pdbx_description
1 polymer ?
#
loop_
_entity_poly.entity_id
_entity_poly.type
_entity_poly.pdbx_seq_one_letter_code
_entity_poly.pdbx_strand_id
1 'polypeptide(L)'
;MFGPRKLDAMATRADVLVALGKVLDPKAKKHPPLRSGGLAVVASQGGHSAWAFDVVNVDGQLMAVTAVLSNTGDLWAVTAAAVAAVPTAKRVKAESARDAIVPPGAAGAAKVAPAPAAGALVQQFRRGLVAQQIWGDDLMSQSDAIVAGPTVGQVARGKQAIKQLWKTRMKRNVREATSGEVAAAVTTDGQLAWLSAPVTRVADGEDPLPLRIFAVYEKDAGAWRMIVLHEALALDEPGSGTPYKKVLPPAPPEAPRAEPTRTDDTKAKAKKKKPRPKPYSQAP
;
A
#
# COMPACT_ATOMS: atom_id res chain seq x y z
N MET A 1 -2.78 -21.06 -10.39
CA MET A 1 -1.61 -20.79 -9.53
C MET A 1 -1.82 -19.39 -8.98
N PHE A 2 -2.29 -19.28 -7.74
CA PHE A 2 -2.54 -18.00 -7.07
C PHE A 2 -1.20 -17.34 -6.80
N GLY A 3 -1.03 -16.16 -7.35
CA GLY A 3 0.22 -15.43 -7.39
C GLY A 3 -0.04 -13.94 -7.43
N PRO A 4 0.98 -13.10 -7.26
CA PRO A 4 1.00 -11.86 -8.03
C PRO A 4 0.58 -12.12 -9.50
N ARG A 5 0.09 -11.13 -10.28
CA ARG A 5 -0.03 -11.30 -11.75
C ARG A 5 1.28 -11.86 -12.32
N LYS A 6 1.32 -12.47 -13.51
CA LYS A 6 2.54 -13.10 -14.06
C LYS A 6 3.82 -12.26 -13.88
N LEU A 7 3.70 -10.92 -13.92
CA LEU A 7 4.77 -9.94 -13.76
C LEU A 7 4.94 -9.38 -12.34
N ASP A 8 3.93 -9.51 -11.49
CA ASP A 8 4.00 -8.97 -10.15
C ASP A 8 4.89 -9.93 -9.31
N ALA A 9 5.65 -9.40 -8.36
CA ALA A 9 6.40 -10.19 -7.39
C ALA A 9 6.85 -9.27 -6.28
N MET A 10 6.51 -9.58 -5.03
CA MET A 10 6.96 -8.81 -3.88
C MET A 10 7.55 -9.75 -2.85
N ALA A 11 8.86 -9.97 -2.95
CA ALA A 11 9.54 -11.04 -2.24
C ALA A 11 11.06 -10.84 -2.31
N THR A 12 11.81 -11.92 -2.09
CA THR A 12 13.27 -11.92 -2.26
C THR A 12 13.65 -11.69 -3.72
N ARG A 13 14.91 -11.30 -3.97
CA ARG A 13 15.44 -11.17 -5.35
C ARG A 13 15.22 -12.43 -6.19
N ALA A 14 15.45 -13.61 -5.61
CA ALA A 14 15.32 -14.87 -6.35
C ALA A 14 13.88 -15.09 -6.83
N ASP A 15 12.90 -14.85 -5.95
CA ASP A 15 11.49 -15.01 -6.27
C ASP A 15 11.03 -14.04 -7.36
N VAL A 16 11.50 -12.80 -7.29
CA VAL A 16 11.20 -11.75 -8.27
C VAL A 16 11.79 -12.10 -9.64
N LEU A 17 13.03 -12.60 -9.68
CA LEU A 17 13.65 -13.04 -10.95
C LEU A 17 12.92 -14.24 -11.56
N VAL A 18 12.46 -15.19 -10.74
CA VAL A 18 11.65 -16.32 -11.21
C VAL A 18 10.31 -15.84 -11.78
N ALA A 19 9.65 -14.87 -11.14
CA ALA A 19 8.41 -14.29 -11.65
C ALA A 19 8.63 -13.52 -12.97
N LEU A 20 9.63 -12.64 -13.01
CA LEU A 20 9.99 -11.89 -14.22
C LEU A 20 10.37 -12.81 -15.38
N GLY A 21 11.12 -13.89 -15.11
CA GLY A 21 11.53 -14.88 -16.11
C GLY A 21 10.38 -15.63 -16.78
N LYS A 22 9.17 -15.60 -16.20
CA LYS A 22 7.95 -16.15 -16.83
C LYS A 22 7.37 -15.25 -17.92
N VAL A 23 7.88 -14.03 -18.07
CA VAL A 23 7.30 -12.99 -18.94
C VAL A 23 8.36 -12.31 -19.79
N LEU A 24 9.54 -12.09 -19.24
CA LEU A 24 10.73 -11.67 -19.95
C LEU A 24 11.62 -12.88 -20.13
N ASP A 25 11.66 -13.45 -21.33
CA ASP A 25 12.62 -14.51 -21.65
C ASP A 25 14.02 -13.88 -21.72
N PRO A 26 14.94 -14.22 -20.79
CA PRO A 26 16.29 -13.67 -20.79
C PRO A 26 17.12 -14.15 -22.00
N LYS A 27 16.66 -15.19 -22.72
CA LYS A 27 17.30 -15.72 -23.93
C LYS A 27 16.64 -15.24 -25.22
N ALA A 28 15.61 -14.40 -25.13
CA ALA A 28 14.95 -13.87 -26.32
C ALA A 28 15.94 -13.05 -27.16
N LYS A 29 15.90 -13.22 -28.49
CA LYS A 29 16.72 -12.43 -29.42
C LYS A 29 16.37 -10.94 -29.43
N LYS A 30 15.16 -10.58 -28.98
CA LYS A 30 14.67 -9.21 -28.84
C LYS A 30 13.98 -9.08 -27.50
N HIS A 31 14.39 -8.10 -26.71
CA HIS A 31 13.73 -7.76 -25.45
C HIS A 31 12.78 -6.58 -25.66
N PRO A 32 11.62 -6.55 -24.97
CA PRO A 32 10.74 -5.40 -25.02
C PRO A 32 11.47 -4.15 -24.51
N PRO A 33 11.21 -2.97 -25.09
CA PRO A 33 11.83 -1.74 -24.61
C PRO A 33 11.37 -1.44 -23.18
N LEU A 34 12.34 -1.15 -22.31
CA LEU A 34 12.12 -0.71 -20.94
C LEU A 34 12.39 0.80 -20.87
N ARG A 35 11.43 1.58 -20.35
CA ARG A 35 11.61 3.02 -20.10
C ARG A 35 11.42 3.33 -18.64
N SER A 36 12.44 3.92 -18.01
CA SER A 36 12.36 4.45 -16.65
C SER A 36 11.49 5.70 -16.61
N GLY A 37 10.73 5.87 -15.52
CA GLY A 37 9.92 7.05 -15.26
C GLY A 37 10.61 8.09 -14.37
N GLY A 38 11.85 7.83 -13.95
CA GLY A 38 12.59 8.65 -13.00
C GLY A 38 12.93 7.88 -11.73
N LEU A 39 13.84 6.90 -11.91
CA LEU A 39 14.43 6.09 -10.86
C LEU A 39 14.91 6.97 -9.69
N ALA A 40 14.43 6.67 -8.50
CA ALA A 40 14.94 7.20 -7.25
C ALA A 40 15.76 6.11 -6.56
N VAL A 41 16.93 6.47 -6.04
CA VAL A 41 17.77 5.60 -5.21
C VAL A 41 18.19 6.41 -3.99
N VAL A 42 17.97 5.84 -2.81
CA VAL A 42 18.30 6.50 -1.54
C VAL A 42 19.11 5.51 -0.69
N ALA A 43 20.31 5.91 -0.32
CA ALA A 43 21.14 5.18 0.63
C ALA A 43 20.59 5.37 2.05
N SER A 44 20.63 4.33 2.87
CA SER A 44 20.31 4.43 4.29
C SER A 44 21.35 5.27 5.03
N GLN A 45 21.00 5.73 6.24
CA GLN A 45 21.93 6.48 7.09
C GLN A 45 23.28 5.78 7.32
N GLY A 46 23.31 4.44 7.32
CA GLY A 46 24.53 3.66 7.48
C GLY A 46 25.39 3.50 6.21
N GLY A 47 24.89 3.92 5.04
CA GLY A 47 25.61 3.88 3.77
C GLY A 47 25.84 2.48 3.16
N HIS A 48 25.47 1.41 3.88
CA HIS A 48 25.67 0.01 3.45
C HIS A 48 24.38 -0.70 3.03
N SER A 49 23.28 0.03 2.94
CA SER A 49 22.03 -0.42 2.36
C SER A 49 21.36 0.74 1.64
N ALA A 50 20.45 0.43 0.73
CA ALA A 50 19.73 1.42 -0.04
C ALA A 50 18.35 0.88 -0.42
N TRP A 51 17.43 1.78 -0.75
CA TRP A 51 16.20 1.41 -1.43
C TRP A 51 16.09 2.18 -2.73
N ALA A 52 15.37 1.60 -3.69
CA ALA A 52 15.14 2.21 -4.98
C ALA A 52 13.68 2.10 -5.37
N PHE A 53 13.19 3.08 -6.12
CA PHE A 53 11.83 3.08 -6.67
C PHE A 53 11.78 3.65 -8.08
N ASP A 54 10.98 3.02 -8.95
CA ASP A 54 10.67 3.53 -10.28
C ASP A 54 9.25 3.14 -10.72
N VAL A 55 8.72 3.87 -11.69
CA VAL A 55 7.57 3.44 -12.50
C VAL A 55 8.07 3.27 -13.91
N VAL A 56 8.22 2.01 -14.33
CA VAL A 56 8.75 1.66 -15.64
C VAL A 56 7.62 1.37 -16.63
N ASN A 57 7.87 1.64 -17.90
CA ASN A 57 7.02 1.19 -19.00
C ASN A 57 7.73 0.02 -19.72
N VAL A 58 7.07 -1.14 -19.75
CA VAL A 58 7.48 -2.33 -20.49
C VAL A 58 6.43 -2.58 -21.56
N ASP A 59 6.78 -2.32 -22.82
CA ASP A 59 5.90 -2.55 -23.97
C ASP A 59 4.47 -1.98 -23.82
N GLY A 60 4.38 -0.74 -23.34
CA GLY A 60 3.09 -0.05 -23.11
C GLY A 60 2.45 -0.34 -21.76
N GLN A 61 2.95 -1.31 -20.99
CA GLN A 61 2.47 -1.63 -19.65
C GLN A 61 3.28 -0.89 -18.58
N LEU A 62 2.59 -0.11 -17.75
CA LEU A 62 3.20 0.53 -16.58
C LEU A 62 3.37 -0.46 -15.42
N MET A 63 4.54 -0.43 -14.81
CA MET A 63 4.90 -1.26 -13.67
C MET A 63 5.61 -0.41 -12.61
N ALA A 64 5.17 -0.49 -11.36
CA ALA A 64 5.90 0.06 -10.22
C ALA A 64 6.95 -0.96 -9.78
N VAL A 65 8.15 -0.47 -9.46
CA VAL A 65 9.28 -1.27 -8.99
C VAL A 65 9.82 -0.63 -7.72
N THR A 66 9.91 -1.40 -6.64
CA THR A 66 10.65 -1.08 -5.42
C THR A 66 11.74 -2.12 -5.25
N ALA A 67 12.97 -1.73 -4.90
CA ALA A 67 14.04 -2.65 -4.56
C ALA A 67 14.68 -2.26 -3.24
N VAL A 68 15.13 -3.25 -2.48
CA VAL A 68 15.98 -3.09 -1.29
C VAL A 68 17.33 -3.69 -1.61
N LEU A 69 18.38 -2.95 -1.32
CA LEU A 69 19.75 -3.27 -1.65
C LEU A 69 20.58 -3.36 -0.36
N SER A 70 21.56 -4.25 -0.37
CA SER A 70 22.57 -4.33 0.67
C SER A 70 23.95 -4.36 0.01
N ASN A 71 24.90 -3.71 0.67
CA ASN A 71 26.30 -3.78 0.33
C ASN A 71 26.98 -4.83 1.21
N THR A 72 27.74 -5.74 0.62
CA THR A 72 28.56 -6.73 1.35
C THR A 72 29.88 -6.90 0.64
N GLY A 73 30.97 -6.49 1.29
CA GLY A 73 32.31 -6.51 0.69
C GLY A 73 32.39 -5.69 -0.60
N ASP A 74 31.88 -4.45 -0.56
CA ASP A 74 31.81 -3.50 -1.67
C ASP A 74 30.91 -3.90 -2.85
N LEU A 75 30.27 -5.07 -2.78
CA LEU A 75 29.29 -5.50 -3.77
C LEU A 75 27.88 -5.08 -3.36
N TRP A 76 27.21 -4.32 -4.22
CA TRP A 76 25.79 -4.01 -4.09
C TRP A 76 24.92 -5.10 -4.70
N ALA A 77 23.99 -5.64 -3.91
CA ALA A 77 23.03 -6.63 -4.37
C ALA A 77 21.61 -6.26 -3.94
N VAL A 78 20.65 -6.50 -4.84
CA VAL A 78 19.23 -6.47 -4.49
C VAL A 78 18.94 -7.67 -3.60
N THR A 79 18.40 -7.44 -2.41
CA THR A 79 18.03 -8.49 -1.45
C THR A 79 16.52 -8.80 -1.51
N ALA A 80 15.72 -7.79 -1.79
CA ALA A 80 14.28 -7.93 -2.03
C ALA A 80 13.78 -6.92 -3.05
N ALA A 81 12.67 -7.25 -3.71
CA ALA A 81 12.01 -6.32 -4.62
C ALA A 81 10.50 -6.55 -4.66
N ALA A 82 9.80 -5.48 -4.99
CA ALA A 82 8.41 -5.45 -5.37
C ALA A 82 8.28 -4.94 -6.79
N VAL A 83 7.79 -5.78 -7.68
CA VAL A 83 7.45 -5.45 -9.05
C VAL A 83 5.94 -5.63 -9.18
N ALA A 84 5.23 -4.67 -9.75
CA ALA A 84 3.79 -4.80 -9.94
C ALA A 84 3.27 -3.97 -11.11
N ALA A 85 2.36 -4.54 -11.89
CA ALA A 85 1.58 -3.84 -12.89
C ALA A 85 0.68 -2.79 -12.25
N VAL A 86 0.57 -1.63 -12.91
CA VAL A 86 -0.21 -0.49 -12.44
C VAL A 86 -1.38 -0.26 -13.41
N PRO A 87 -2.54 -0.93 -13.22
CA PRO A 87 -3.67 -0.80 -14.13
C PRO A 87 -4.46 0.50 -13.93
N THR A 88 -5.30 0.83 -14.90
CA THR A 88 -6.25 1.96 -14.78
C THR A 88 -7.40 1.59 -13.84
N ALA A 89 -7.97 2.59 -13.15
CA ALA A 89 -9.13 2.39 -12.27
C ALA A 89 -10.34 1.74 -12.99
N LYS A 90 -10.55 2.05 -14.28
CA LYS A 90 -11.58 1.42 -15.11
C LYS A 90 -11.37 -0.10 -15.22
N ARG A 91 -10.12 -0.54 -15.42
CA ARG A 91 -9.78 -1.97 -15.50
C ARG A 91 -10.01 -2.66 -14.16
N VAL A 92 -9.62 -2.02 -13.05
CA VAL A 92 -9.88 -2.55 -11.70
C VAL A 92 -11.37 -2.74 -11.47
N LYS A 93 -12.19 -1.71 -11.74
CA LYS A 93 -13.65 -1.81 -11.56
C LYS A 93 -14.26 -2.95 -12.38
N ALA A 94 -13.80 -3.12 -13.63
CA ALA A 94 -14.26 -4.19 -14.50
C ALA A 94 -13.83 -5.58 -14.01
N GLU A 95 -12.66 -5.71 -13.39
CA GLU A 95 -12.16 -6.97 -12.81
C GLU A 95 -12.87 -7.29 -11.47
N SER A 96 -13.07 -6.30 -10.59
CA SER A 96 -13.77 -6.46 -9.31
C SER A 96 -15.25 -6.88 -9.48
N ALA A 97 -15.93 -6.42 -10.53
CA ALA A 97 -17.34 -6.71 -10.79
C ALA A 97 -17.61 -8.15 -11.30
N ARG A 98 -16.58 -8.95 -11.59
CA ARG A 98 -16.73 -10.28 -12.20
C ARG A 98 -16.93 -11.42 -11.19
N ASP A 99 -17.60 -11.17 -10.06
CA ASP A 99 -17.71 -12.10 -8.93
C ASP A 99 -16.35 -12.74 -8.59
N ALA A 100 -15.29 -11.93 -8.62
CA ALA A 100 -13.96 -12.38 -8.34
C ALA A 100 -13.89 -12.77 -6.86
N ILE A 101 -13.93 -14.06 -6.61
CA ILE A 101 -13.51 -14.67 -5.34
C ILE A 101 -12.11 -14.12 -5.04
N VAL A 102 -12.06 -13.18 -4.10
CA VAL A 102 -10.86 -12.45 -3.65
C VAL A 102 -9.89 -13.47 -3.06
N PRO A 103 -8.80 -13.86 -3.72
CA PRO A 103 -7.90 -14.87 -3.17
C PRO A 103 -7.22 -14.32 -1.91
N PRO A 104 -6.79 -15.18 -0.96
CA PRO A 104 -5.79 -14.74 -0.01
C PRO A 104 -4.58 -14.35 -0.83
N GLY A 105 -4.02 -13.16 -0.60
CA GLY A 105 -2.90 -12.71 -1.42
C GLY A 105 -1.83 -13.81 -1.40
N ALA A 106 -1.34 -14.19 -2.58
CA ALA A 106 -0.49 -15.37 -2.71
C ALA A 106 0.67 -15.38 -1.72
N ALA A 107 0.94 -16.57 -1.19
CA ALA A 107 2.13 -16.80 -0.38
C ALA A 107 3.39 -16.40 -1.16
N GLY A 108 4.36 -15.81 -0.47
CA GLY A 108 5.70 -15.65 -1.03
C GLY A 108 6.26 -17.02 -1.44
N ALA A 109 7.04 -17.07 -2.51
CA ALA A 109 7.57 -18.33 -3.02
C ALA A 109 8.60 -19.00 -2.08
N ALA A 110 9.16 -18.25 -1.12
CA ALA A 110 10.04 -18.77 -0.09
C ALA A 110 9.58 -18.36 1.33
N LYS A 111 9.67 -19.31 2.29
CA LYS A 111 9.62 -19.00 3.72
C LYS A 111 10.89 -18.24 4.08
N VAL A 112 10.78 -16.93 4.23
CA VAL A 112 11.84 -16.15 4.88
C VAL A 112 11.68 -16.37 6.38
N ALA A 113 12.66 -17.02 7.00
CA ALA A 113 12.69 -17.13 8.46
C ALA A 113 12.70 -15.70 9.01
N PRO A 114 11.69 -15.29 9.80
CA PRO A 114 11.67 -13.95 10.35
C PRO A 114 12.92 -13.77 11.19
N ALA A 115 13.79 -12.84 10.81
CA ALA A 115 14.85 -12.41 11.71
C ALA A 115 14.19 -12.01 13.04
N PRO A 116 14.74 -12.37 14.21
CA PRO A 116 14.18 -11.96 15.51
C PRO A 116 13.92 -10.44 15.58
N ALA A 117 14.75 -9.66 14.90
CA ALA A 117 14.62 -8.20 14.75
C ALA A 117 13.39 -7.74 13.93
N ALA A 118 12.83 -8.58 13.07
CA ALA A 118 11.66 -8.24 12.24
C ALA A 118 10.32 -8.41 12.99
N GLY A 119 10.30 -9.05 14.17
CA GLY A 119 9.08 -9.26 14.94
C GLY A 119 8.37 -7.95 15.34
N ALA A 120 9.14 -6.96 15.81
CA ALA A 120 8.61 -5.64 16.17
C ALA A 120 8.04 -4.89 14.95
N LEU A 121 8.70 -5.02 13.80
CA LEU A 121 8.25 -4.46 12.52
C LEU A 121 6.92 -5.04 12.06
N VAL A 122 6.76 -6.37 12.13
CA VAL A 122 5.49 -7.04 11.77
C VAL A 122 4.35 -6.54 12.66
N GLN A 123 4.61 -6.31 13.96
CA GLN A 123 3.60 -5.76 14.87
C GLN A 123 3.27 -4.30 14.54
N GLN A 124 4.26 -3.46 14.24
CA GLN A 124 4.04 -2.09 13.78
C GLN A 124 3.23 -2.05 12.48
N PHE A 125 3.55 -2.91 11.52
CA PHE A 125 2.80 -3.07 10.28
C PHE A 125 1.33 -3.42 10.57
N ARG A 126 1.08 -4.43 11.42
CA ARG A 126 -0.27 -4.86 11.79
C ARG A 126 -1.09 -3.76 12.47
N ARG A 127 -0.47 -2.92 13.30
CA ARG A 127 -1.16 -1.76 13.89
C ARG A 127 -1.64 -0.78 12.84
N GLY A 128 -0.84 -0.53 11.80
CA GLY A 128 -1.23 0.38 10.72
C GLY A 128 -2.30 -0.17 9.78
N LEU A 129 -2.46 -1.51 9.67
CA LEU A 129 -3.61 -2.11 8.96
C LEU A 129 -4.95 -1.71 9.63
N VAL A 130 -4.95 -1.65 10.96
CA VAL A 130 -6.12 -1.26 11.78
C VAL A 130 -6.26 0.26 11.86
N ALA A 131 -5.15 0.97 12.02
CA ALA A 131 -5.11 2.42 12.18
C ALA A 131 -4.13 3.04 11.17
N GLN A 132 -4.62 3.27 9.94
CA GLN A 132 -3.77 3.72 8.82
C GLN A 132 -3.12 5.09 9.02
N GLN A 133 -3.58 5.88 9.99
CA GLN A 133 -2.89 7.13 10.35
C GLN A 133 -1.45 6.86 10.84
N ILE A 134 -1.19 5.72 11.48
CA ILE A 134 0.16 5.33 11.94
C ILE A 134 1.13 5.27 10.75
N TRP A 135 0.73 4.61 9.66
CA TRP A 135 1.55 4.57 8.44
C TRP A 135 1.69 5.95 7.81
N GLY A 136 0.60 6.72 7.77
CA GLY A 136 0.62 8.08 7.24
C GLY A 136 1.61 8.99 7.97
N ASP A 137 1.63 8.93 9.29
CA ASP A 137 2.52 9.74 10.12
C ASP A 137 3.99 9.38 9.90
N ASP A 138 4.33 8.09 9.85
CA ASP A 138 5.68 7.61 9.51
C ASP A 138 6.10 8.07 8.11
N LEU A 139 5.25 7.86 7.09
CA LEU A 139 5.54 8.25 5.71
C LEU A 139 5.66 9.77 5.54
N MET A 140 4.90 10.56 6.29
CA MET A 140 4.94 12.03 6.22
C MET A 140 6.06 12.65 7.07
N SER A 141 6.72 11.89 7.94
CA SER A 141 7.89 12.36 8.68
C SER A 141 9.16 12.35 7.83
N GLN A 142 9.17 11.57 6.74
CA GLN A 142 10.33 11.38 5.88
C GLN A 142 10.19 12.19 4.59
N SER A 143 11.27 12.87 4.18
CA SER A 143 11.24 13.78 3.02
C SER A 143 11.27 13.03 1.68
N ASP A 144 11.89 11.86 1.68
CA ASP A 144 12.14 10.96 0.55
C ASP A 144 11.11 9.83 0.42
N ALA A 145 10.14 9.74 1.35
CA ALA A 145 9.17 8.67 1.36
C ALA A 145 8.31 8.59 0.09
N ILE A 146 7.90 7.37 -0.23
CA ILE A 146 7.08 7.06 -1.41
C ILE A 146 5.89 6.18 -1.04
N VAL A 147 4.73 6.55 -1.56
CA VAL A 147 3.55 5.69 -1.59
C VAL A 147 3.24 5.37 -3.05
N ALA A 148 3.29 4.09 -3.41
CA ALA A 148 2.85 3.58 -4.70
C ALA A 148 1.56 2.77 -4.49
N GLY A 149 0.43 3.35 -4.84
CA GLY A 149 -0.88 2.71 -4.78
C GLY A 149 -1.11 1.74 -5.94
N PRO A 150 -2.19 0.95 -5.87
CA PRO A 150 -2.45 -0.16 -6.78
C PRO A 150 -2.89 0.24 -8.20
N THR A 151 -3.04 1.53 -8.52
CA THR A 151 -3.56 2.00 -9.81
C THR A 151 -2.82 3.23 -10.36
N VAL A 152 -2.97 3.47 -11.66
CA VAL A 152 -2.33 4.60 -12.35
C VAL A 152 -2.72 5.93 -11.66
N GLY A 153 -1.72 6.79 -11.44
CA GLY A 153 -1.91 8.08 -10.80
C GLY A 153 -1.89 8.04 -9.27
N GLN A 154 -1.67 6.88 -8.64
CA GLN A 154 -1.58 6.74 -7.18
C GLN A 154 -0.13 6.65 -6.68
N VAL A 155 0.81 7.30 -7.36
CA VAL A 155 2.19 7.43 -6.88
C VAL A 155 2.36 8.82 -6.26
N ALA A 156 2.68 8.85 -4.96
CA ALA A 156 2.96 10.06 -4.22
C ALA A 156 4.39 10.02 -3.68
N ARG A 157 5.15 11.09 -3.92
CA ARG A 157 6.53 11.26 -3.44
C ARG A 157 6.60 12.46 -2.51
N GLY A 158 7.21 12.26 -1.34
CA GLY A 158 7.40 13.28 -0.33
C GLY A 158 6.12 13.72 0.38
N LYS A 159 6.32 14.42 1.50
CA LYS A 159 5.30 14.77 2.49
C LYS A 159 4.00 15.35 1.94
N GLN A 160 4.06 16.33 1.03
CA GLN A 160 2.86 17.03 0.57
C GLN A 160 1.97 16.16 -0.32
N ALA A 161 2.56 15.42 -1.26
CA ALA A 161 1.82 14.50 -2.13
C ALA A 161 1.22 13.35 -1.31
N ILE A 162 2.00 12.79 -0.38
CA ILE A 162 1.52 11.72 0.52
C ILE A 162 0.36 12.23 1.37
N LYS A 163 0.46 13.44 1.95
CA LYS A 163 -0.63 14.05 2.73
C LYS A 163 -1.92 14.16 1.92
N GLN A 164 -1.87 14.53 0.64
CA GLN A 164 -3.06 14.62 -0.20
C GLN A 164 -3.65 13.24 -0.50
N LEU A 165 -2.81 12.26 -0.82
CA LEU A 165 -3.25 10.88 -1.02
C LEU A 165 -3.90 10.32 0.26
N TRP A 166 -3.28 10.54 1.42
CA TRP A 166 -3.76 10.04 2.70
C TRP A 166 -5.10 10.64 3.11
N LYS A 167 -5.31 11.95 2.90
CA LYS A 167 -6.61 12.61 3.14
C LYS A 167 -7.75 11.92 2.37
N THR A 168 -7.51 11.57 1.11
CA THR A 168 -8.51 10.88 0.28
C THR A 168 -8.79 9.48 0.81
N ARG A 169 -7.75 8.76 1.23
CA ARG A 169 -7.86 7.42 1.81
C ARG A 169 -8.63 7.43 3.14
N MET A 170 -8.30 8.34 4.05
CA MET A 170 -8.96 8.44 5.36
C MET A 170 -10.43 8.82 5.26
N LYS A 171 -10.82 9.68 4.31
CA LYS A 171 -12.24 10.01 4.06
C LYS A 171 -13.10 8.80 3.69
N ARG A 172 -12.49 7.76 3.12
CA ARG A 172 -13.17 6.56 2.66
C ARG A 172 -13.19 5.45 3.71
N ASN A 173 -12.76 5.75 4.95
CA ASN A 173 -12.69 4.82 6.07
C ASN A 173 -12.06 3.47 5.69
N VAL A 174 -10.92 3.55 4.99
CA VAL A 174 -10.21 2.38 4.50
C VAL A 174 -9.72 1.53 5.68
N ARG A 175 -10.06 0.25 5.65
CA ARG A 175 -9.68 -0.77 6.64
C ARG A 175 -8.97 -1.92 5.93
N GLU A 176 -7.95 -2.47 6.56
CA GLU A 176 -7.16 -3.56 5.99
C GLU A 176 -6.95 -4.69 6.97
N ALA A 177 -6.83 -5.90 6.45
CA ALA A 177 -6.48 -7.09 7.23
C ALA A 177 -5.56 -7.99 6.43
N THR A 178 -4.59 -8.61 7.10
CA THR A 178 -3.76 -9.64 6.47
C THR A 178 -4.61 -10.85 6.11
N SER A 179 -4.49 -11.33 4.88
CA SER A 179 -5.18 -12.53 4.39
C SER A 179 -4.29 -13.77 4.32
N GLY A 180 -3.05 -13.70 4.85
CA GLY A 180 -2.07 -14.79 4.82
C GLY A 180 -0.78 -14.46 5.57
N GLU A 181 0.28 -15.22 5.29
CA GLU A 181 1.58 -15.08 5.95
C GLU A 181 2.28 -13.77 5.59
N VAL A 182 2.94 -13.17 6.57
CA VAL A 182 3.75 -11.96 6.43
C VAL A 182 5.22 -12.38 6.35
N ALA A 183 5.88 -12.04 5.25
CA ALA A 183 7.33 -12.22 5.10
C ALA A 183 8.03 -10.91 5.48
N ALA A 184 9.14 -10.99 6.22
CA ALA A 184 9.93 -9.81 6.55
C ALA A 184 11.40 -10.18 6.74
N ALA A 185 12.30 -9.26 6.39
CA ALA A 185 13.71 -9.38 6.66
C ALA A 185 14.36 -8.00 6.88
N VAL A 186 15.58 -8.03 7.39
CA VAL A 186 16.42 -6.85 7.66
C VAL A 186 17.68 -6.97 6.80
N THR A 187 18.20 -5.84 6.31
CA THR A 187 19.48 -5.78 5.62
C THR A 187 20.64 -6.16 6.54
N THR A 188 21.78 -6.53 5.96
CA THR A 188 22.95 -7.01 6.69
C THR A 188 23.50 -6.00 7.69
N ASP A 189 23.41 -4.70 7.38
CA ASP A 189 23.81 -3.58 8.24
C ASP A 189 22.77 -3.22 9.31
N GLY A 190 21.59 -3.86 9.29
CA GLY A 190 20.53 -3.61 10.25
C GLY A 190 19.78 -2.28 10.09
N GLN A 191 20.01 -1.54 9.00
CA GLN A 191 19.47 -0.18 8.81
C GLN A 191 18.14 -0.15 8.05
N LEU A 192 17.96 -1.06 7.09
CA LEU A 192 16.71 -1.20 6.35
C LEU A 192 16.03 -2.52 6.69
N ALA A 193 14.71 -2.49 6.69
CA ALA A 193 13.90 -3.68 6.75
C ALA A 193 12.83 -3.63 5.67
N TRP A 194 12.40 -4.80 5.22
CA TRP A 194 11.28 -4.91 4.30
C TRP A 194 10.30 -5.95 4.79
N LEU A 195 9.05 -5.77 4.39
CA LEU A 195 7.95 -6.66 4.69
C LEU A 195 7.09 -6.82 3.45
N SER A 196 6.63 -8.04 3.18
CA SER A 196 5.56 -8.31 2.23
C SER A 196 4.41 -9.02 2.90
N ALA A 197 3.19 -8.56 2.61
CA ALA A 197 1.99 -9.15 3.17
C ALA A 197 0.85 -9.20 2.14
N PRO A 198 0.13 -10.32 2.07
CA PRO A 198 -1.18 -10.36 1.44
C PRO A 198 -2.22 -9.66 2.32
N VAL A 199 -2.98 -8.74 1.72
CA VAL A 199 -3.92 -7.87 2.44
C VAL A 199 -5.25 -7.82 1.71
N THR A 200 -6.35 -7.78 2.46
CA THR A 200 -7.66 -7.42 1.93
C THR A 200 -8.03 -6.02 2.44
N ARG A 201 -8.28 -5.11 1.51
CA ARG A 201 -8.74 -3.75 1.79
C ARG A 201 -10.25 -3.66 1.65
N VAL A 202 -10.90 -2.93 2.55
CA VAL A 202 -12.31 -2.54 2.45
C VAL A 202 -12.41 -1.03 2.66
N ALA A 203 -13.27 -0.37 1.91
CA ALA A 203 -13.57 1.05 2.06
C ALA A 203 -15.08 1.28 1.99
N ASP A 204 -15.55 2.41 2.50
CA ASP A 204 -16.98 2.73 2.48
C ASP A 204 -17.51 2.79 1.05
N GLY A 205 -18.58 2.03 0.81
CA GLY A 205 -19.25 1.97 -0.50
C GLY A 205 -18.46 1.23 -1.58
N GLU A 206 -17.40 0.50 -1.25
CA GLU A 206 -16.62 -0.28 -2.21
C GLU A 206 -16.52 -1.76 -1.87
N ASP A 207 -16.39 -2.57 -2.92
CA ASP A 207 -16.11 -3.99 -2.79
C ASP A 207 -14.73 -4.24 -2.17
N PRO A 208 -14.55 -5.33 -1.41
CA PRO A 208 -13.25 -5.73 -0.90
C PRO A 208 -12.23 -5.90 -2.03
N LEU A 209 -11.05 -5.31 -1.83
CA LEU A 209 -9.96 -5.29 -2.80
C LEU A 209 -8.79 -6.17 -2.30
N PRO A 210 -8.43 -7.25 -3.01
CA PRO A 210 -7.23 -8.03 -2.69
C PRO A 210 -5.98 -7.26 -3.11
N LEU A 211 -5.03 -7.17 -2.18
CA LEU A 211 -3.76 -6.49 -2.36
C LEU A 211 -2.59 -7.40 -1.96
N ARG A 212 -1.43 -7.11 -2.53
CA ARG A 212 -0.15 -7.38 -1.89
C ARG A 212 0.51 -6.06 -1.54
N ILE A 213 0.97 -5.97 -0.29
CA ILE A 213 1.74 -4.83 0.19
C ILE A 213 3.20 -5.24 0.28
N PHE A 214 4.08 -4.34 -0.14
CA PHE A 214 5.51 -4.35 0.16
C PHE A 214 5.86 -3.03 0.84
N ALA A 215 6.36 -3.11 2.07
CA ALA A 215 6.74 -1.94 2.84
C ALA A 215 8.24 -1.98 3.11
N VAL A 216 8.89 -0.81 3.04
CA VAL A 216 10.29 -0.63 3.45
C VAL A 216 10.30 0.29 4.65
N TYR A 217 11.13 -0.07 5.62
CA TYR A 217 11.35 0.68 6.84
C TYR A 217 12.82 1.01 6.97
N GLU A 218 13.10 2.20 7.49
CA GLU A 218 14.44 2.61 7.89
C GLU A 218 14.50 2.75 9.41
N LYS A 219 15.64 2.36 9.97
CA LYS A 219 15.94 2.52 11.39
C LYS A 219 16.53 3.89 11.61
N ASP A 220 15.82 4.73 12.37
CA ASP A 220 16.25 6.07 12.74
C ASP A 220 16.21 6.22 14.27
N ALA A 221 17.32 6.61 14.89
CA ALA A 221 17.50 6.71 16.34
C ALA A 221 16.97 5.48 17.13
N GLY A 222 17.10 4.29 16.55
CA GLY A 222 16.64 3.03 17.17
C GLY A 222 15.16 2.68 16.93
N ALA A 223 14.39 3.55 16.28
CA ALA A 223 12.99 3.31 15.91
C ALA A 223 12.86 3.00 14.41
N TRP A 224 11.96 2.09 14.07
CA TRP A 224 11.62 1.79 12.68
C TRP A 224 10.58 2.77 12.17
N ARG A 225 10.83 3.38 11.00
CA ARG A 225 9.92 4.29 10.31
C ARG A 225 9.64 3.78 8.91
N MET A 226 8.37 3.71 8.54
CA MET A 226 8.00 3.36 7.16
C MET A 226 8.42 4.49 6.22
N ILE A 227 9.22 4.15 5.21
CA ILE A 227 9.71 5.07 4.18
C ILE A 227 9.12 4.76 2.81
N VAL A 228 8.73 3.50 2.56
CA VAL A 228 8.07 3.11 1.31
C VAL A 228 6.86 2.24 1.61
N LEU A 229 5.74 2.56 0.95
CA LEU A 229 4.55 1.71 0.89
C LEU A 229 4.20 1.44 -0.57
N HIS A 230 4.38 0.21 -1.03
CA HIS A 230 4.02 -0.23 -2.37
C HIS A 230 2.88 -1.24 -2.29
N GLU A 231 1.76 -0.91 -2.90
CA GLU A 231 0.54 -1.69 -2.93
C GLU A 231 0.24 -2.13 -4.35
N ALA A 232 -0.02 -3.42 -4.55
CA ALA A 232 -0.40 -3.98 -5.84
C ALA A 232 -1.69 -4.77 -5.73
N LEU A 233 -2.45 -4.82 -6.82
CA LEU A 233 -3.62 -5.68 -6.90
C LEU A 233 -3.22 -7.15 -6.95
N ALA A 234 -3.86 -7.97 -6.13
CA ALA A 234 -3.75 -9.42 -6.19
C ALA A 234 -4.98 -10.01 -6.89
N LEU A 235 -5.26 -9.55 -8.12
CA LEU A 235 -6.35 -10.03 -8.96
C LEU A 235 -5.80 -10.99 -10.05
N ASP A 236 -6.39 -12.17 -10.14
CA ASP A 236 -6.10 -13.20 -11.15
C ASP A 236 -6.58 -12.80 -12.57
N GLU A 237 -6.14 -13.57 -13.58
CA GLU A 237 -6.80 -13.59 -14.88
C GLU A 237 -8.23 -14.17 -14.76
N PRO A 238 -9.19 -13.71 -15.59
CA PRO A 238 -10.58 -14.16 -15.52
C PRO A 238 -10.72 -15.70 -15.60
N GLY A 239 -11.48 -16.31 -14.67
CA GLY A 239 -11.90 -17.72 -14.77
C GLY A 239 -11.12 -18.75 -13.95
N SER A 240 -10.37 -18.37 -12.91
CA SER A 240 -9.53 -19.32 -12.14
C SER A 240 -10.25 -20.28 -11.19
N GLY A 241 -11.58 -20.15 -11.03
CA GLY A 241 -12.47 -21.20 -10.50
C GLY A 241 -12.18 -21.74 -9.10
N THR A 242 -11.43 -21.03 -8.24
CA THR A 242 -11.03 -21.57 -6.93
C THR A 242 -11.81 -20.92 -5.77
N PRO A 243 -12.42 -21.73 -4.88
CA PRO A 243 -13.17 -21.21 -3.72
C PRO A 243 -12.25 -20.67 -2.60
N TYR A 244 -12.69 -19.61 -1.90
CA TYR A 244 -11.96 -18.98 -0.77
C TYR A 244 -12.87 -18.50 0.36
N LYS A 245 -12.26 -18.38 1.57
CA LYS A 245 -12.84 -17.83 2.80
C LYS A 245 -12.51 -16.35 2.99
N LYS A 246 -13.44 -15.46 2.64
CA LYS A 246 -13.36 -14.00 2.83
C LYS A 246 -12.90 -13.61 4.25
N VAL A 247 -11.66 -13.14 4.40
CA VAL A 247 -11.18 -12.47 5.63
C VAL A 247 -11.51 -10.99 5.50
N LEU A 248 -12.62 -10.57 6.10
CA LEU A 248 -12.98 -9.16 6.15
C LEU A 248 -12.25 -8.49 7.32
N PRO A 249 -11.73 -7.25 7.13
CA PRO A 249 -11.32 -6.42 8.24
C PRO A 249 -12.47 -6.27 9.25
N PRO A 250 -12.20 -6.25 10.56
CA PRO A 250 -13.24 -6.05 11.56
C PRO A 250 -14.03 -4.78 11.27
N ALA A 251 -15.36 -4.84 11.45
CA ALA A 251 -16.22 -3.67 11.42
C ALA A 251 -15.75 -2.65 12.47
N PRO A 252 -15.88 -1.34 12.22
CA PRO A 252 -15.75 -0.37 13.30
C PRO A 252 -16.71 -0.78 14.43
N PRO A 253 -16.35 -0.58 15.71
CA PRO A 253 -17.32 -0.73 16.77
C PRO A 253 -18.53 0.15 16.44
N GLU A 254 -19.74 -0.43 16.47
CA GLU A 254 -20.97 0.37 16.32
C GLU A 254 -20.89 1.51 17.33
N ALA A 255 -21.03 2.76 16.84
CA ALA A 255 -21.23 3.88 17.74
C ALA A 255 -22.40 3.49 18.65
N PRO A 256 -22.29 3.64 19.99
CA PRO A 256 -23.38 3.30 20.88
C PRO A 256 -24.63 4.00 20.35
N ARG A 257 -25.68 3.21 20.05
CA ARG A 257 -26.96 3.76 19.60
C ARG A 257 -27.32 4.81 20.64
N ALA A 258 -27.33 6.07 20.23
CA ALA A 258 -27.89 7.11 21.07
C ALA A 258 -29.33 6.66 21.35
N GLU A 259 -29.62 6.38 22.61
CA GLU A 259 -31.00 6.16 23.04
C GLU A 259 -31.80 7.36 22.54
N PRO A 260 -32.95 7.14 21.89
CA PRO A 260 -33.76 8.24 21.41
C PRO A 260 -34.10 9.09 22.62
N THR A 261 -33.54 10.29 22.68
CA THR A 261 -33.85 11.26 23.72
C THR A 261 -35.36 11.48 23.65
N ARG A 262 -36.07 10.99 24.68
CA ARG A 262 -37.49 11.23 24.86
C ARG A 262 -37.69 12.74 24.84
N THR A 263 -38.26 13.25 23.76
CA THR A 263 -38.66 14.65 23.65
C THR A 263 -39.92 14.83 24.49
N ASP A 264 -39.75 14.98 25.79
CA ASP A 264 -40.70 15.65 26.65
C ASP A 264 -39.92 16.36 27.75
N ASP A 265 -40.35 17.58 28.06
CA ASP A 265 -39.82 18.49 29.07
C ASP A 265 -38.63 19.38 28.66
N THR A 266 -38.92 20.42 27.87
CA THR A 266 -38.57 21.80 28.27
C THR A 266 -39.30 22.84 27.42
N LYS A 267 -40.58 23.07 27.75
CA LYS A 267 -41.17 24.41 27.61
C LYS A 267 -40.54 25.30 28.68
N ALA A 268 -39.75 26.28 28.24
CA ALA A 268 -39.62 27.64 28.78
C ALA A 268 -38.17 28.13 28.72
N LYS A 269 -37.87 28.97 27.72
CA LYS A 269 -37.35 30.33 27.94
C LYS A 269 -37.24 31.04 26.59
N ALA A 270 -38.17 31.96 26.38
CA ALA A 270 -38.19 32.90 25.27
C ALA A 270 -36.88 33.70 25.21
N LYS A 271 -36.16 33.63 24.09
CA LYS A 271 -35.14 34.64 23.74
C LYS A 271 -35.75 35.63 22.75
N LYS A 272 -35.89 36.87 23.22
CA LYS A 272 -36.28 38.07 22.45
C LYS A 272 -35.44 38.19 21.18
N LYS A 273 -36.10 38.33 20.03
CA LYS A 273 -35.51 38.68 18.73
C LYS A 273 -34.89 40.09 18.80
N LYS A 274 -33.62 40.23 18.44
CA LYS A 274 -33.06 41.53 18.00
C LYS A 274 -33.41 41.75 16.51
N PRO A 275 -33.86 42.94 16.08
CA PRO A 275 -34.18 43.19 14.68
C PRO A 275 -32.91 43.28 13.82
N ARG A 276 -32.96 42.70 12.61
CA ARG A 276 -31.96 42.90 11.54
C ARG A 276 -32.18 44.27 10.87
N PRO A 277 -31.11 45.01 10.51
CA PRO A 277 -31.23 46.19 9.66
C PRO A 277 -31.58 45.81 8.21
N LYS A 278 -32.42 46.64 7.56
CA LYS A 278 -32.88 46.48 6.17
C LYS A 278 -31.76 46.79 5.16
N PRO A 279 -31.75 46.12 3.99
CA PRO A 279 -30.82 46.42 2.91
C PRO A 279 -31.19 47.73 2.19
N TYR A 280 -30.18 48.56 1.89
CA TYR A 280 -30.28 49.71 0.98
C TYR A 280 -30.51 49.20 -0.45
N SER A 281 -31.59 49.66 -1.10
CA SER A 281 -31.75 49.63 -2.56
C SER A 281 -31.15 50.90 -3.16
N GLN A 282 -30.38 50.77 -4.24
CA GLN A 282 -29.94 51.90 -5.07
C GLN A 282 -30.90 52.16 -6.24
N ALA A 283 -30.92 53.44 -6.63
CA ALA A 283 -31.28 54.04 -7.92
C ALA A 283 -32.79 54.33 -8.17
N PRO A 284 -33.12 55.39 -8.95
CA PRO A 284 -32.46 55.86 -10.17
C PRO A 284 -31.41 56.96 -9.97
#